data_AF-A0A378AZG3-F1
#
_entry.id   AF-A0A378AZG3-F1
#
_cell.length_a   1.000
_cell.length_b   1.000
_cell.length_c   1.000
_cell.angle_alpha   90.00
_cell.angle_beta   90.00
_cell.angle_gamma   90.00
#
_symmetry.space_group_name_H-M   'P 1'
#
loop_
_entity.id
_entity.type
_entity.pdbx_description
1 polymer ?
#
loop_
_entity_poly.entity_id
_entity_poly.type
_entity_poly.pdbx_seq_one_letter_code
_entity_poly.pdbx_strand_id
1 'polypeptide(L)'
;MQLNAKGTEKQHELRLRVQGDPVSGQLALAGSFDRQAERWKGSLSDTRFQTPVGPVALTRSIALDYRNLEQKISIGPHCWTNPNAELCVPETIDAGASGRARVNLNRFDLAMLKPFMPEATQASGVFTGNADVSWDTTKEGLPQGKVTLSGRNVKVTQVVNDAPLPVAFDTLNLSADLHNNRAELGWLIRLTNNGQLDGQVQVTDPQGRRNLGGNVNISNFSLAMINPIFARGEKAEGRLNARLRLGGNVKSPQLFGQMQLSGVDIDGNFMPFDMQPSQLAMNFNGTRSTLQGTVNTRQGQITLSGNADWTQIDNWRAQIAAKGSRVRITVPPMVRLDVSPDVVFTATPSLFNLDGKVDVPWARIVVNEVPESAVGVSSDEVMLDKNLKPIKQQSASHPDQQQPDHSRRQQRSSGSLRPESASDR
;
A
#
# COMPACT_ATOMS: atom_id res chain seq x y z
N MET A 1 6.58 41.04 -2.99
CA MET A 1 7.30 40.79 -4.26
C MET A 1 7.82 42.12 -4.79
N GLN A 2 9.08 42.19 -5.22
CA GLN A 2 9.70 43.37 -5.82
C GLN A 2 10.29 42.99 -7.18
N LEU A 3 9.91 43.72 -8.23
CA LEU A 3 10.41 43.55 -9.58
C LEU A 3 11.07 44.85 -10.03
N ASN A 4 12.36 44.81 -10.32
CA ASN A 4 13.13 45.96 -10.80
C ASN A 4 13.62 45.68 -12.21
N ALA A 5 13.21 46.49 -13.19
CA ALA A 5 13.69 46.45 -14.56
C ALA A 5 14.37 47.78 -14.92
N LYS A 6 15.48 47.72 -15.65
CA LYS A 6 16.22 48.90 -16.11
C LYS A 6 16.95 48.61 -17.44
N GLY A 7 17.34 49.67 -18.13
CA GLY A 7 18.13 49.59 -19.36
C GLY A 7 17.33 49.94 -20.61
N THR A 8 17.82 49.51 -21.76
CA THR A 8 17.25 49.72 -23.09
C THR A 8 16.95 48.39 -23.76
N GLU A 9 16.27 48.44 -24.90
CA GLU A 9 16.03 47.24 -25.71
C GLU A 9 17.31 46.48 -26.08
N LYS A 10 18.39 47.20 -26.43
CA LYS A 10 19.69 46.62 -26.76
C LYS A 10 20.46 46.10 -25.54
N GLN A 11 20.09 46.50 -24.33
CA GLN A 11 20.71 46.06 -23.09
C GLN A 11 19.79 46.35 -21.91
N HIS A 12 19.16 45.32 -21.34
CA HIS A 12 18.26 45.45 -20.20
C HIS A 12 18.58 44.41 -19.12
N GLU A 13 18.27 44.78 -17.89
CA GLU A 13 18.40 43.95 -16.71
C GLU A 13 17.07 43.93 -15.96
N LEU A 14 16.67 42.76 -15.52
CA LEU A 14 15.51 42.50 -14.68
C LEU A 14 15.97 41.73 -13.44
N ARG A 15 15.61 42.23 -12.27
CA ARG A 15 15.84 41.56 -10.98
C ARG A 15 14.50 41.36 -10.31
N LEU A 16 14.18 40.10 -10.05
CA LEU A 16 13.01 39.72 -9.27
C LEU A 16 13.47 39.32 -7.88
N ARG A 17 12.80 39.84 -6.86
CA ARG A 17 12.91 39.39 -5.47
C ARG A 17 11.54 39.05 -4.92
N VAL A 18 11.43 37.85 -4.37
CA VAL A 18 10.24 37.35 -3.70
C VAL A 18 10.57 37.22 -2.23
N GLN A 19 9.76 37.85 -1.38
CA GLN A 19 9.83 37.73 0.07
C GLN A 19 8.45 37.26 0.52
N GLY A 20 8.39 36.07 1.12
CA GLY A 20 7.15 35.42 1.51
C GLY A 20 7.41 34.04 2.13
N ASP A 21 6.39 33.54 2.80
CA ASP A 21 6.27 32.18 3.31
C ASP A 21 5.25 31.47 2.42
N PRO A 22 5.53 30.29 1.82
CA PRO A 22 6.70 29.42 2.06
C PRO A 22 7.85 29.58 1.08
N VAL A 23 7.75 30.52 0.14
CA VAL A 23 8.78 30.72 -0.89
C VAL A 23 9.31 32.14 -0.86
N SER A 24 10.63 32.24 -0.72
CA SER A 24 11.38 33.49 -0.87
C SER A 24 12.57 33.25 -1.77
N GLY A 25 13.10 34.29 -2.40
CA GLY A 25 14.21 34.11 -3.33
C GLY A 25 14.39 35.26 -4.29
N GLN A 26 15.19 35.00 -5.30
CA GLN A 26 15.54 35.98 -6.31
C GLN A 26 16.04 35.33 -7.59
N LEU A 27 16.00 36.13 -8.66
CA LEU A 27 16.68 35.84 -9.91
C LEU A 27 17.11 37.13 -10.59
N ALA A 28 18.13 37.04 -11.43
CA ALA A 28 18.60 38.11 -12.29
C ALA A 28 18.54 37.65 -13.76
N LEU A 29 17.90 38.45 -14.60
CA LEU A 29 17.81 38.26 -16.03
C LEU A 29 18.48 39.45 -16.70
N ALA A 30 19.42 39.21 -17.60
CA ALA A 30 20.01 40.26 -18.44
C ALA A 30 19.85 39.86 -19.90
N GLY A 31 19.62 40.83 -20.79
CA GLY A 31 19.44 40.51 -22.20
C GLY A 31 19.51 41.71 -23.14
N SER A 32 19.41 41.39 -24.42
CA SER A 32 19.36 42.31 -25.53
C SER A 32 18.36 41.80 -26.57
N PHE A 33 17.63 42.72 -27.19
CA PHE A 33 16.71 42.41 -28.27
C PHE A 33 17.19 43.08 -29.56
N ASP A 34 17.28 42.28 -30.61
CA ASP A 34 17.51 42.73 -31.97
C ASP A 34 16.18 42.80 -32.72
N ARG A 35 15.70 44.02 -33.00
CA ARG A 35 14.45 44.24 -33.76
C ARG A 35 14.51 43.70 -35.18
N GLN A 36 15.66 43.78 -35.85
CA GLN A 36 15.76 43.37 -37.25
C GLN A 36 15.72 41.86 -37.39
N ALA A 37 16.35 41.15 -36.44
CA ALA A 37 16.34 39.69 -36.40
C ALA A 37 15.16 39.10 -35.61
N GLU A 38 14.33 39.94 -34.97
CA GLU A 38 13.30 39.57 -33.99
C GLU A 38 13.81 38.53 -32.98
N ARG A 39 15.01 38.78 -32.44
CA ARG A 39 15.74 37.80 -31.63
C ARG A 39 16.13 38.42 -30.30
N TRP A 40 15.76 37.73 -29.22
CA TRP A 40 16.17 38.08 -27.88
C TRP A 40 17.28 37.15 -27.41
N LYS A 41 18.40 37.70 -26.96
CA LYS A 41 19.49 36.95 -26.33
C LYS A 41 19.65 37.42 -24.89
N GLY A 42 19.83 36.49 -23.97
CA GLY A 42 20.02 36.85 -22.58
C GLY A 42 20.67 35.76 -21.73
N SER A 43 20.79 36.07 -20.46
CA SER A 43 21.29 35.16 -19.44
C SER A 43 20.44 35.23 -18.19
N LEU A 44 20.02 34.07 -17.69
CA LEU A 44 19.43 33.92 -16.36
C LEU A 44 20.53 33.54 -15.37
N SER A 45 20.71 34.32 -14.31
CA SER A 45 21.77 34.15 -13.31
C SER A 45 21.27 34.49 -11.92
N ASP A 46 22.12 34.29 -10.90
CA ASP A 46 21.87 34.65 -9.49
C ASP A 46 20.51 34.14 -8.97
N THR A 47 20.10 32.97 -9.46
CA THR A 47 18.78 32.39 -9.22
C THR A 47 18.84 31.46 -8.02
N ARG A 48 18.15 31.84 -6.94
CA ARG A 48 18.06 31.09 -5.69
C ARG A 48 16.70 31.27 -5.05
N PHE A 49 16.10 30.18 -4.59
CA PHE A 49 14.80 30.18 -3.92
C PHE A 49 14.83 29.27 -2.70
N GLN A 50 14.34 29.77 -1.57
CA GLN A 50 14.04 28.97 -0.42
C GLN A 50 12.64 28.41 -0.60
N THR A 51 12.51 27.10 -0.43
CA THR A 51 11.27 26.36 -0.62
C THR A 51 10.99 25.50 0.63
N PRO A 52 9.79 24.95 0.81
CA PRO A 52 9.50 24.00 1.89
C PRO A 52 10.46 22.81 1.98
N VAL A 53 11.08 22.44 0.86
CA VAL A 53 12.00 21.31 0.73
C VAL A 53 13.47 21.72 0.72
N GLY A 54 13.76 22.95 1.18
CA GLY A 54 15.11 23.51 1.28
C GLY A 54 15.45 24.50 0.16
N PRO A 55 16.68 25.05 0.19
CA PRO A 55 17.14 26.00 -0.81
C PRO A 55 17.34 25.30 -2.17
N VAL A 56 16.91 25.96 -3.24
CA VAL A 56 17.12 25.56 -4.63
C VAL A 56 17.89 26.68 -5.32
N ALA A 57 19.01 26.36 -5.95
CA ALA A 57 19.83 27.36 -6.62
C ALA A 57 20.32 26.87 -7.99
N LEU A 58 20.55 27.83 -8.87
CA LEU A 58 21.18 27.59 -10.16
C LEU A 58 22.70 27.57 -9.99
N THR A 59 23.38 26.54 -10.53
CA THR A 59 24.85 26.40 -10.36
C THR A 59 25.66 27.38 -11.22
N ARG A 60 25.12 27.75 -12.38
CA ARG A 60 25.76 28.66 -13.34
C ARG A 60 24.72 29.38 -14.18
N SER A 61 25.08 30.55 -14.72
CA SER A 61 24.18 31.30 -15.61
C SER A 61 23.73 30.46 -16.80
N ILE A 62 22.42 30.50 -17.10
CA ILE A 62 21.82 29.88 -18.28
C ILE A 62 21.85 30.89 -19.41
N ALA A 63 22.44 30.53 -20.56
CA ALA A 63 22.27 31.29 -21.79
C ALA A 63 20.87 31.02 -22.38
N LEU A 64 20.16 32.08 -22.75
CA LEU A 64 18.84 32.02 -23.35
C LEU A 64 18.86 32.73 -24.71
N ASP A 65 18.23 32.13 -25.70
CA ASP A 65 18.16 32.66 -27.06
C ASP A 65 16.78 32.40 -27.65
N TYR A 66 15.91 33.41 -27.61
CA TYR A 66 14.56 33.34 -28.18
C TYR A 66 14.54 33.92 -29.59
N ARG A 67 14.11 33.11 -30.54
CA ARG A 67 13.99 33.43 -31.97
C ARG A 67 12.51 33.52 -32.32
N ASN A 68 11.98 34.74 -32.42
CA ASN A 68 10.54 34.97 -32.62
C ASN A 68 10.05 34.42 -33.97
N LEU A 69 10.82 34.59 -35.04
CA LEU A 69 10.45 34.08 -36.38
C LEU A 69 10.24 32.56 -36.40
N GLU A 70 10.99 31.81 -35.57
CA GLU A 70 10.87 30.36 -35.42
C GLU A 70 9.89 29.95 -34.31
N GLN A 71 9.46 30.91 -33.46
CA GLN A 71 8.75 30.66 -32.20
C GLN A 71 9.48 29.63 -31.31
N LYS A 72 10.80 29.78 -31.19
CA LYS A 72 11.67 28.86 -30.44
C LYS A 72 12.53 29.58 -29.41
N ILE A 73 12.80 28.92 -28.29
CA ILE A 73 13.80 29.31 -27.30
C ILE A 73 14.87 28.23 -27.17
N SER A 74 16.13 28.63 -27.29
CA SER A 74 17.26 27.79 -26.89
C SER A 74 17.65 28.10 -25.45
N ILE A 75 17.70 27.06 -24.61
CA ILE A 75 18.02 27.11 -23.19
C ILE A 75 19.33 26.34 -23.01
N GLY A 76 20.39 27.07 -22.65
CA GLY A 76 21.72 26.48 -22.49
C GLY A 76 21.78 25.45 -21.35
N PRO A 77 22.81 24.58 -21.34
CA PRO A 77 22.91 23.52 -20.35
C PRO A 77 23.13 24.06 -18.93
N HIS A 78 22.48 23.48 -17.94
CA HIS A 78 22.44 24.02 -16.58
C HIS A 78 22.14 22.95 -15.53
N CYS A 79 22.40 23.27 -14.26
CA CYS A 79 22.01 22.42 -13.14
C CYS A 79 21.34 23.24 -12.04
N TRP A 80 20.37 22.60 -11.39
CA TRP A 80 19.70 23.05 -10.19
C TRP A 80 20.17 22.19 -9.02
N THR A 81 20.54 22.84 -7.92
CA THR A 81 21.01 22.18 -6.72
C THR A 81 20.14 22.51 -5.52
N ASN A 82 19.97 21.50 -4.68
CA ASN A 82 19.38 21.53 -3.36
C ASN A 82 20.26 20.60 -2.47
N PRO A 83 20.39 20.81 -1.16
CA PRO A 83 21.14 19.92 -0.28
C PRO A 83 20.78 18.42 -0.44
N ASN A 84 19.53 18.15 -0.80
CA ASN A 84 18.99 16.81 -1.00
C ASN A 84 18.84 16.42 -2.49
N ALA A 85 19.05 17.32 -3.46
CA ALA A 85 18.84 16.97 -4.87
C ALA A 85 19.74 17.73 -5.86
N GLU A 86 20.07 17.10 -6.98
CA GLU A 86 20.74 17.72 -8.11
C GLU A 86 20.09 17.27 -9.42
N LEU A 87 19.61 18.25 -10.19
CA LEU A 87 18.97 18.07 -11.49
C LEU A 87 19.74 18.85 -12.55
N CYS A 88 20.24 18.16 -13.56
CA CYS A 88 21.03 18.75 -14.63
C CYS A 88 20.37 18.56 -16.00
N VAL A 89 20.47 19.58 -16.83
CA VAL A 89 20.15 19.56 -18.25
C VAL A 89 21.49 19.66 -18.99
N PRO A 90 22.07 18.55 -19.47
CA PRO A 90 23.44 18.53 -19.98
C PRO A 90 23.58 19.09 -21.40
N GLU A 91 22.49 19.19 -22.14
CA GLU A 91 22.45 19.64 -23.54
C GLU A 91 21.55 20.87 -23.67
N THR A 92 21.78 21.69 -24.70
CA THR A 92 20.91 22.83 -24.99
C THR A 92 19.53 22.32 -25.40
N ILE A 93 18.48 22.78 -24.72
CA ILE A 93 17.10 22.52 -25.11
C ILE A 93 16.72 23.55 -26.17
N ASP A 94 16.31 23.11 -27.35
CA ASP A 94 15.66 23.97 -28.34
C ASP A 94 14.15 23.69 -28.33
N ALA A 95 13.39 24.59 -27.71
CA ALA A 95 11.98 24.39 -27.40
C ALA A 95 11.09 25.34 -28.22
N GLY A 96 10.13 24.77 -28.94
CA GLY A 96 8.99 25.47 -29.53
C GLY A 96 7.80 24.51 -29.64
N ALA A 97 7.06 24.56 -30.75
CA ALA A 97 6.03 23.56 -31.06
C ALA A 97 6.60 22.13 -31.06
N SER A 98 7.85 21.98 -31.49
CA SER A 98 8.63 20.76 -31.30
C SER A 98 9.88 21.03 -30.45
N GLY A 99 10.38 20.01 -29.78
CA GLY A 99 11.63 20.08 -29.04
C GLY A 99 12.07 18.74 -28.45
N ARG A 100 13.25 18.76 -27.82
CA ARG A 100 13.79 17.63 -27.06
C ARG A 100 14.49 18.15 -25.82
N ALA A 101 14.28 17.47 -24.70
CA ALA A 101 14.95 17.76 -23.44
C ALA A 101 15.53 16.47 -22.86
N ARG A 102 16.82 16.51 -22.55
CA ARG A 102 17.48 15.50 -21.74
C ARG A 102 17.72 16.07 -20.35
N VAL A 103 17.31 15.33 -19.34
CA VAL A 103 17.40 15.73 -17.94
C VAL A 103 18.00 14.57 -17.14
N ASN A 104 19.02 14.86 -16.35
CA ASN A 104 19.68 13.92 -15.46
C ASN A 104 19.35 14.30 -14.02
N LEU A 105 18.77 13.38 -13.27
CA LEU A 105 18.64 13.45 -11.83
C LEU A 105 19.86 12.77 -11.23
N ASN A 106 20.90 13.56 -10.95
CA ASN A 106 22.18 13.04 -10.46
C ASN A 106 22.06 12.55 -9.01
N ARG A 107 21.17 13.17 -8.24
CA ARG A 107 20.88 12.81 -6.84
C ARG A 107 19.50 13.29 -6.46
N PHE A 108 18.75 12.46 -5.73
CA PHE A 108 17.52 12.81 -5.03
C PHE A 108 17.42 12.02 -3.74
N ASP A 109 17.74 12.65 -2.63
CA ASP A 109 17.64 12.08 -1.29
C ASP A 109 16.18 12.14 -0.82
N LEU A 110 15.64 11.00 -0.36
CA LEU A 110 14.27 10.91 0.11
C LEU A 110 13.99 11.79 1.33
N ALA A 111 15.02 12.28 2.03
CA ALA A 111 14.88 13.31 3.05
C ALA A 111 14.13 14.56 2.53
N MET A 112 14.21 14.84 1.23
CA MET A 112 13.48 15.94 0.58
C MET A 112 11.95 15.78 0.64
N LEU A 113 11.46 14.54 0.73
CA LEU A 113 10.02 14.24 0.75
C LEU A 113 9.41 14.26 2.16
N LYS A 114 10.22 14.39 3.22
CA LYS A 114 9.77 14.39 4.61
C LYS A 114 8.56 15.32 4.87
N PRO A 115 8.49 16.56 4.34
CA PRO A 115 7.34 17.44 4.57
C PRO A 115 6.02 16.94 3.97
N PHE A 116 6.07 15.99 3.03
CA PHE A 116 4.90 15.43 2.35
C PHE A 116 4.56 14.01 2.82
N MET A 117 5.34 13.46 3.75
CA MET A 117 5.11 12.12 4.31
C MET A 117 4.21 12.21 5.54
N PRO A 118 3.30 11.24 5.74
CA PRO A 118 2.60 11.08 7.01
C PRO A 118 3.60 10.92 8.16
N GLU A 119 3.24 11.38 9.37
CA GLU A 119 4.13 11.30 10.54
C GLU A 119 4.57 9.87 10.87
N ALA A 120 3.69 8.89 10.62
CA ALA A 120 3.96 7.47 10.83
C ALA A 120 4.89 6.85 9.77
N THR A 121 5.29 7.59 8.73
CA THR A 121 6.10 7.08 7.62
C THR A 121 7.44 7.81 7.56
N GLN A 122 8.53 7.04 7.58
CA GLN A 122 9.88 7.56 7.39
C GLN A 122 10.50 6.88 6.18
N ALA A 123 11.14 7.65 5.30
CA ALA A 123 11.88 7.10 4.18
C ALA A 123 13.29 7.68 4.11
N SER A 124 14.24 6.84 3.73
CA SER A 124 15.63 7.21 3.49
C SER A 124 16.17 6.48 2.26
N GLY A 125 17.24 7.01 1.70
CA GLY A 125 17.86 6.49 0.49
C GLY A 125 17.96 7.56 -0.60
N VAL A 126 18.65 7.21 -1.68
CA VAL A 126 18.94 8.13 -2.77
C VAL A 126 18.46 7.54 -4.08
N PHE A 127 17.83 8.38 -4.88
CA PHE A 127 17.44 8.09 -6.25
C PHE A 127 18.32 8.82 -7.24
N THR A 128 18.58 8.15 -8.36
CA THR A 128 19.20 8.73 -9.55
C THR A 128 18.35 8.38 -10.76
N GLY A 129 18.36 9.21 -11.79
CA GLY A 129 17.58 8.93 -12.97
C GLY A 129 17.94 9.78 -14.16
N ASN A 130 17.30 9.49 -15.29
CA ASN A 130 17.42 10.25 -16.52
C ASN A 130 16.08 10.26 -17.23
N ALA A 131 15.79 11.37 -17.90
CA ALA A 131 14.64 11.54 -18.77
C ALA A 131 15.15 12.07 -20.12
N ASP A 132 14.72 11.45 -21.20
CA ASP A 132 14.93 11.91 -22.57
C ASP A 132 13.56 12.02 -23.22
N VAL A 133 13.07 13.24 -23.40
CA VAL A 133 11.71 13.50 -23.87
C VAL A 133 11.78 14.39 -25.10
N SER A 134 11.00 14.04 -26.10
CA SER A 134 10.80 14.79 -27.33
C SER A 134 9.32 15.00 -27.56
N TRP A 135 8.97 16.17 -28.07
CA TRP A 135 7.58 16.53 -28.36
C TRP A 135 7.50 17.22 -29.71
N ASP A 136 6.32 17.15 -30.31
CA ASP A 136 5.96 17.86 -31.52
C ASP A 136 4.45 18.08 -31.52
N THR A 137 4.02 19.26 -31.09
CA THR A 137 2.59 19.63 -31.00
C THR A 137 1.97 19.88 -32.37
N THR A 138 2.76 19.91 -33.44
CA THR A 138 2.25 20.01 -34.82
C THR A 138 1.80 18.66 -35.37
N LYS A 139 2.18 17.57 -34.71
CA LYS A 139 1.76 16.20 -35.03
C LYS A 139 0.75 15.72 -34.01
N GLU A 140 -0.19 14.91 -34.48
CA GLU A 140 -1.04 14.14 -33.58
C GLU A 140 -0.20 13.09 -32.83
N GLY A 141 -0.57 12.84 -31.57
CA GLY A 141 0.08 11.86 -30.72
C GLY A 141 0.60 12.47 -29.42
N LEU A 142 1.15 11.59 -28.59
CA LEU A 142 1.81 11.97 -27.34
C LEU A 142 3.31 12.26 -27.57
N PRO A 143 3.95 13.03 -26.67
CA PRO A 143 5.40 13.13 -26.62
C PRO A 143 6.05 11.75 -26.56
N GLN A 144 7.24 11.62 -27.15
CA GLN A 144 8.01 10.40 -27.07
C GLN A 144 9.12 10.57 -26.04
N GLY A 145 9.38 9.55 -25.24
CA GLY A 145 10.49 9.64 -24.32
C GLY A 145 10.67 8.45 -23.42
N LYS A 146 11.82 8.43 -22.77
CA LYS A 146 12.22 7.40 -21.82
C LYS A 146 12.63 8.04 -20.52
N VAL A 147 12.09 7.52 -19.43
CA VAL A 147 12.43 7.90 -18.06
C VAL A 147 12.91 6.66 -17.34
N THR A 148 14.05 6.75 -16.66
CA THR A 148 14.53 5.69 -15.77
C THR A 148 14.88 6.28 -14.42
N LEU A 149 14.54 5.54 -13.37
CA LEU A 149 14.75 5.91 -11.99
C LEU A 149 15.27 4.69 -11.22
N SER A 150 16.35 4.88 -10.48
CA SER A 150 17.05 3.82 -9.75
C SER A 150 17.32 4.28 -8.33
N GLY A 151 16.83 3.52 -7.36
CA GLY A 151 17.03 3.73 -5.93
C GLY A 151 18.23 2.95 -5.41
N ARG A 152 19.00 3.57 -4.50
CA ARG A 152 20.10 2.96 -3.75
C ARG A 152 19.89 3.18 -2.26
N ASN A 153 20.09 2.11 -1.47
CA ASN A 153 19.94 2.12 -0.01
C ASN A 153 18.56 2.65 0.42
N VAL A 154 17.53 2.31 -0.35
CA VAL A 154 16.17 2.76 -0.05
C VAL A 154 15.63 1.95 1.12
N LYS A 155 15.10 2.65 2.11
CA LYS A 155 14.41 2.06 3.26
C LYS A 155 13.19 2.90 3.58
N VAL A 156 12.06 2.24 3.74
CA VAL A 156 10.83 2.84 4.25
C VAL A 156 10.53 2.19 5.59
N THR A 157 10.18 2.98 6.59
CA THR A 157 9.73 2.49 7.90
C THR A 157 8.34 3.05 8.15
N GLN A 158 7.36 2.17 8.29
CA GLN A 158 5.98 2.52 8.60
C GLN A 158 5.68 2.13 10.05
N VAL A 159 5.20 3.06 10.87
CA VAL A 159 4.69 2.73 12.20
C VAL A 159 3.26 2.21 12.07
N VAL A 160 2.99 1.04 12.62
CA VAL A 160 1.67 0.40 12.68
C VAL A 160 1.45 -0.03 14.13
N ASN A 161 0.42 0.49 14.79
CA ASN A 161 0.12 0.21 16.21
C ASN A 161 1.37 0.36 17.12
N ASP A 162 2.07 1.49 17.00
CA ASP A 162 3.32 1.81 17.72
C ASP A 162 4.52 0.90 17.41
N ALA A 163 4.38 -0.07 16.50
CA ALA A 163 5.45 -0.95 16.08
C ALA A 163 6.02 -0.53 14.71
N PRO A 164 7.34 -0.41 14.55
CA PRO A 164 7.95 -0.04 13.28
C PRO A 164 8.05 -1.23 12.33
N LEU A 165 7.54 -1.06 11.10
CA LEU A 165 7.68 -1.97 9.97
C LEU A 165 8.75 -1.47 9.00
N PRO A 166 10.00 -1.95 9.10
CA PRO A 166 11.04 -1.60 8.14
C PRO A 166 10.89 -2.42 6.85
N VAL A 167 10.88 -1.74 5.71
CA VAL A 167 10.94 -2.30 4.36
C VAL A 167 12.20 -1.74 3.70
N ALA A 168 13.21 -2.59 3.54
CA ALA A 168 14.47 -2.23 2.88
C ALA A 168 14.54 -2.84 1.48
N PHE A 169 15.20 -2.15 0.56
CA PHE A 169 15.27 -2.51 -0.85
C PHE A 169 16.73 -2.66 -1.30
N ASP A 170 17.07 -3.84 -1.83
CA ASP A 170 18.35 -4.09 -2.51
C ASP A 170 18.36 -3.51 -3.93
N THR A 171 17.19 -3.49 -4.57
CA THR A 171 16.99 -2.91 -5.90
C THR A 171 15.62 -2.28 -5.97
N LEU A 172 15.56 -1.05 -6.47
CA LEU A 172 14.31 -0.36 -6.75
C LEU A 172 14.49 0.42 -8.05
N ASN A 173 14.18 -0.23 -9.17
CA ASN A 173 14.30 0.33 -10.50
C ASN A 173 12.93 0.50 -11.12
N LEU A 174 12.71 1.66 -11.72
CA LEU A 174 11.50 2.01 -12.47
C LEU A 174 11.91 2.54 -13.84
N SER A 175 11.17 2.16 -14.86
CA SER A 175 11.31 2.71 -16.21
C SER A 175 9.95 3.02 -16.79
N ALA A 176 9.84 4.14 -17.48
CA ALA A 176 8.71 4.49 -18.30
C ALA A 176 9.21 4.82 -19.70
N ASP A 177 8.56 4.30 -20.72
CA ASP A 177 8.87 4.59 -22.12
C ASP A 177 7.58 4.90 -22.86
N LEU A 178 7.59 5.93 -23.69
CA LEU A 178 6.48 6.27 -24.56
C LEU A 178 7.05 6.44 -25.96
N HIS A 179 6.75 5.49 -26.83
CA HIS A 179 7.23 5.50 -28.21
C HIS A 179 6.17 4.87 -29.12
N ASN A 180 6.06 5.33 -30.37
CA ASN A 180 5.17 4.73 -31.38
C ASN A 180 3.73 4.47 -30.88
N ASN A 181 3.13 5.41 -30.16
CA ASN A 181 1.78 5.29 -29.56
C ASN A 181 1.64 4.08 -28.60
N ARG A 182 2.73 3.72 -27.91
CA ARG A 182 2.80 2.69 -26.88
C ARG A 182 3.47 3.26 -25.64
N ALA A 183 2.75 3.26 -24.53
CA ALA A 183 3.31 3.53 -23.21
C ALA A 183 3.73 2.20 -22.59
N GLU A 184 4.94 2.12 -22.05
CA GLU A 184 5.47 0.98 -21.33
C GLU A 184 5.95 1.42 -19.95
N LEU A 185 5.62 0.63 -18.94
CA LEU A 185 6.07 0.78 -17.56
C LEU A 185 6.75 -0.51 -17.13
N GLY A 186 8.00 -0.40 -16.70
CA GLY A 186 8.80 -1.50 -16.19
C GLY A 186 9.23 -1.23 -14.75
N TRP A 187 9.27 -2.29 -13.94
CA TRP A 187 9.82 -2.20 -12.58
C TRP A 187 10.57 -3.47 -12.19
N LEU A 188 11.59 -3.29 -11.35
CA LEU A 188 12.29 -4.35 -10.64
C LEU A 188 12.50 -3.92 -9.19
N ILE A 189 11.80 -4.60 -8.29
CA ILE A 189 11.82 -4.34 -6.86
C ILE A 189 12.33 -5.60 -6.17
N ARG A 190 13.49 -5.52 -5.55
CA ARG A 190 14.06 -6.58 -4.70
C ARG A 190 14.11 -6.08 -3.27
N LEU A 191 13.41 -6.77 -2.38
CA LEU A 191 13.43 -6.47 -0.97
C LEU A 191 14.64 -7.13 -0.31
N THR A 192 15.30 -6.42 0.59
CA THR A 192 16.44 -6.94 1.34
C THR A 192 16.02 -8.17 2.14
N ASN A 193 16.75 -9.28 1.98
CA ASN A 193 16.47 -10.57 2.62
C ASN A 193 15.04 -11.11 2.35
N ASN A 194 14.43 -10.72 1.24
CA ASN A 194 13.07 -11.12 0.89
C ASN A 194 12.93 -11.23 -0.65
N GLY A 195 11.72 -11.49 -1.13
CA GLY A 195 11.43 -11.76 -2.52
C GLY A 195 11.58 -10.57 -3.45
N GLN A 196 11.20 -10.82 -4.70
CA GLN A 196 11.23 -9.88 -5.80
C GLN A 196 9.82 -9.67 -6.37
N LEU A 197 9.54 -8.43 -6.76
CA LEU A 197 8.40 -8.04 -7.59
C LEU A 197 8.96 -7.38 -8.86
N ASP A 198 8.62 -7.94 -10.01
CA ASP A 198 8.99 -7.39 -11.31
C ASP A 198 7.80 -7.37 -12.27
N GLY A 199 7.85 -6.48 -13.25
CA GLY A 199 6.81 -6.40 -14.25
C GLY A 199 7.16 -5.48 -15.39
N GLN A 200 6.51 -5.73 -16.52
CA GLN A 200 6.55 -4.90 -17.71
C GLN A 200 5.14 -4.85 -18.25
N VAL A 201 4.53 -3.67 -18.17
CA VAL A 201 3.15 -3.40 -18.56
C VAL A 201 3.14 -2.37 -19.67
N GLN A 202 2.35 -2.62 -20.69
CA GLN A 202 2.20 -1.72 -21.82
C GLN A 202 0.74 -1.34 -22.03
N VAL A 203 0.54 -0.09 -22.44
CA VAL A 203 -0.71 0.43 -22.96
C VAL A 203 -0.47 0.85 -24.41
N THR A 204 -1.09 0.13 -25.33
CA THR A 204 -1.11 0.53 -26.75
C THR A 204 -2.31 1.43 -27.00
N ASP A 205 -2.12 2.42 -27.87
CA ASP A 205 -3.13 3.43 -28.14
C ASP A 205 -3.65 4.15 -26.87
N PRO A 206 -2.76 4.80 -26.09
CA PRO A 206 -3.10 5.48 -24.85
C PRO A 206 -4.15 6.59 -25.01
N GLN A 207 -4.26 7.20 -26.19
CA GLN A 207 -5.26 8.24 -26.46
C GLN A 207 -6.60 7.67 -26.95
N GLY A 208 -6.62 6.46 -27.54
CA GLY A 208 -7.84 5.78 -27.97
C GLY A 208 -8.26 4.64 -27.04
N ARG A 209 -8.08 3.40 -27.51
CA ARG A 209 -8.64 2.18 -26.87
C ARG A 209 -7.94 1.79 -25.56
N ARG A 210 -6.69 2.23 -25.35
CA ARG A 210 -5.89 1.93 -24.15
C ARG A 210 -5.78 0.42 -23.89
N ASN A 211 -5.41 -0.35 -24.91
CA ASN A 211 -5.30 -1.80 -24.75
C ASN A 211 -4.13 -2.12 -23.85
N LEU A 212 -4.41 -2.92 -22.82
CA LEU A 212 -3.48 -3.28 -21.76
C LEU A 212 -2.85 -4.63 -22.08
N GLY A 213 -1.55 -4.75 -21.86
CA GLY A 213 -0.84 -6.02 -21.94
C GLY A 213 0.41 -5.99 -21.06
N GLY A 214 1.00 -7.15 -20.82
CA GLY A 214 2.25 -7.23 -20.07
C GLY A 214 2.25 -8.35 -19.04
N ASN A 215 3.30 -8.40 -18.23
CA ASN A 215 3.49 -9.42 -17.21
C ASN A 215 3.82 -8.79 -15.86
N VAL A 216 3.40 -9.46 -14.79
CA VAL A 216 3.72 -9.13 -13.40
C VAL A 216 4.10 -10.42 -12.70
N ASN A 217 5.28 -10.44 -12.09
CA ASN A 217 5.81 -11.60 -11.37
C ASN A 217 6.11 -11.23 -9.92
N ILE A 218 5.76 -12.14 -9.02
CA ILE A 218 6.17 -12.12 -7.62
C ILE A 218 6.94 -13.41 -7.37
N SER A 219 8.15 -13.32 -6.84
CA SER A 219 9.00 -14.48 -6.59
C SER A 219 9.50 -14.48 -5.16
N ASN A 220 9.24 -15.56 -4.42
CA ASN A 220 9.74 -15.82 -3.07
C ASN A 220 9.43 -14.70 -2.05
N PHE A 221 8.27 -14.04 -2.17
CA PHE A 221 7.89 -12.98 -1.25
C PHE A 221 7.43 -13.57 0.09
N SER A 222 8.21 -13.35 1.13
CA SER A 222 8.00 -13.88 2.47
C SER A 222 7.03 -13.00 3.27
N LEU A 223 6.02 -13.63 3.85
CA LEU A 223 5.09 -12.96 4.78
C LEU A 223 5.76 -12.58 6.10
N ALA A 224 6.90 -13.18 6.45
CA ALA A 224 7.63 -12.86 7.68
C ALA A 224 8.05 -11.38 7.77
N MET A 225 7.99 -10.62 6.67
CA MET A 225 8.26 -9.19 6.67
C MET A 225 7.33 -8.38 7.57
N ILE A 226 6.11 -8.86 7.85
CA ILE A 226 5.17 -8.17 8.75
C ILE A 226 5.34 -8.56 10.22
N ASN A 227 6.23 -9.50 10.56
CA ASN A 227 6.47 -9.89 11.96
C ASN A 227 6.93 -8.74 12.88
N PRO A 228 7.66 -7.70 12.43
CA PRO A 228 8.03 -6.59 13.30
C PRO A 228 6.84 -5.82 13.90
N ILE A 229 5.64 -5.90 13.30
CA ILE A 229 4.44 -5.23 13.80
C ILE A 229 3.55 -6.12 14.67
N PHE A 230 3.93 -7.39 14.84
CA PHE A 230 3.18 -8.34 15.66
C PHE A 230 3.62 -8.33 17.12
N ALA A 231 2.68 -8.65 18.01
CA ALA A 231 2.99 -8.79 19.43
C ALA A 231 3.85 -10.02 19.70
N ARG A 232 4.44 -10.12 20.90
CA ARG A 232 5.24 -11.31 21.27
C ARG A 232 4.35 -12.56 21.24
N GLY A 233 4.80 -13.57 20.49
CA GLY A 233 4.07 -14.82 20.29
C GLY A 233 3.25 -14.85 19.01
N GLU A 234 2.99 -13.70 18.39
CA GLU A 234 2.33 -13.61 17.10
C GLU A 234 3.36 -13.66 15.95
N LYS A 235 2.97 -14.24 14.81
CA LYS A 235 3.80 -14.35 13.61
C LYS A 235 2.96 -14.57 12.36
N ALA A 236 3.54 -14.22 11.22
CA ALA A 236 3.14 -14.71 9.92
C ALA A 236 4.35 -15.29 9.19
N GLU A 237 4.21 -16.51 8.70
CA GLU A 237 5.15 -17.16 7.80
C GLU A 237 4.42 -17.57 6.52
N GLY A 238 5.20 -17.84 5.48
CA GLY A 238 4.68 -18.26 4.17
C GLY A 238 5.40 -17.55 3.03
N ARG A 239 5.28 -18.13 1.84
CA ARG A 239 5.88 -17.60 0.61
C ARG A 239 4.83 -17.40 -0.46
N LEU A 240 4.76 -16.19 -0.98
CA LEU A 240 3.93 -15.77 -2.10
C LEU A 240 4.74 -15.81 -3.39
N ASN A 241 4.17 -16.47 -4.39
CA ASN A 241 4.65 -16.48 -5.77
C ASN A 241 3.49 -16.16 -6.71
N ALA A 242 3.74 -15.39 -7.76
CA ALA A 242 2.75 -15.10 -8.79
C ALA A 242 3.42 -14.97 -10.16
N ARG A 243 2.74 -15.46 -11.19
CA ARG A 243 3.07 -15.21 -12.60
C ARG A 243 1.79 -14.82 -13.31
N LEU A 244 1.63 -13.53 -13.55
CA LEU A 244 0.41 -12.93 -14.07
C LEU A 244 0.69 -12.28 -15.41
N ARG A 245 -0.22 -12.48 -16.36
CA ARG A 245 -0.26 -11.78 -17.64
C ARG A 245 -1.48 -10.88 -17.68
N LEU A 246 -1.28 -9.62 -18.02
CA LEU A 246 -2.33 -8.64 -18.23
C LEU A 246 -2.83 -8.67 -19.67
N GLY A 247 -4.10 -8.36 -19.86
CA GLY A 247 -4.78 -8.24 -21.15
C GLY A 247 -5.97 -7.28 -21.08
N GLY A 248 -6.72 -7.20 -22.18
CA GLY A 248 -7.91 -6.34 -22.26
C GLY A 248 -7.55 -4.88 -22.49
N ASN A 249 -8.17 -3.98 -21.74
CA ASN A 249 -7.88 -2.54 -21.77
C ASN A 249 -7.92 -1.95 -20.36
N VAL A 250 -7.47 -0.70 -20.20
CA VAL A 250 -7.38 -0.04 -18.88
C VAL A 250 -8.73 0.04 -18.14
N LYS A 251 -9.87 0.08 -18.83
CA LYS A 251 -11.21 0.10 -18.21
C LYS A 251 -11.74 -1.29 -17.87
N SER A 252 -11.30 -2.30 -18.61
CA SER A 252 -11.72 -3.70 -18.44
C SER A 252 -10.48 -4.60 -18.47
N PRO A 253 -9.66 -4.56 -17.41
CA PRO A 253 -8.43 -5.33 -17.36
C PRO A 253 -8.72 -6.81 -17.20
N GLN A 254 -7.96 -7.61 -17.94
CA GLN A 254 -7.98 -9.07 -17.85
C GLN A 254 -6.68 -9.55 -17.21
N LEU A 255 -6.78 -10.52 -16.31
CA LEU A 255 -5.65 -11.18 -15.68
C LEU A 255 -5.65 -12.67 -16.01
N PHE A 256 -4.47 -13.21 -16.31
CA PHE A 256 -4.26 -14.61 -16.61
C PHE A 256 -3.08 -15.15 -15.82
N GLY A 257 -3.16 -16.39 -15.37
CA GLY A 257 -2.05 -17.06 -14.69
C GLY A 257 -2.40 -17.45 -13.25
N GLN A 258 -1.39 -17.59 -12.41
CA GLN A 258 -1.55 -18.15 -11.07
C GLN A 258 -0.83 -17.31 -10.02
N MET A 259 -1.46 -17.20 -8.85
CA MET A 259 -0.84 -16.78 -7.61
C MET A 259 -0.92 -17.92 -6.61
N GLN A 260 0.18 -18.23 -5.94
CA GLN A 260 0.25 -19.29 -4.94
C GLN A 260 0.87 -18.74 -3.67
N LEU A 261 0.23 -19.05 -2.56
CA LEU A 261 0.71 -18.76 -1.23
C LEU A 261 0.93 -20.10 -0.51
N SER A 262 2.20 -20.39 -0.21
CA SER A 262 2.65 -21.70 0.27
C SER A 262 3.26 -21.62 1.67
N GLY A 263 3.01 -22.65 2.48
CA GLY A 263 3.56 -22.75 3.83
C GLY A 263 3.09 -21.63 4.75
N VAL A 264 1.86 -21.14 4.54
CA VAL A 264 1.29 -20.08 5.37
C VAL A 264 1.12 -20.61 6.76
N ASP A 265 1.60 -19.87 7.75
CA ASP A 265 1.44 -20.16 9.16
C ASP A 265 1.26 -18.82 9.88
N ILE A 266 0.06 -18.54 10.36
CA ILE A 266 -0.30 -17.28 11.02
C ILE A 266 -0.72 -17.64 12.43
N ASP A 267 0.02 -17.09 13.39
CA ASP A 267 -0.29 -17.13 14.81
C ASP A 267 -0.58 -15.69 15.23
N GLY A 268 -1.79 -15.43 15.71
CA GLY A 268 -2.26 -14.09 16.02
C GLY A 268 -3.42 -14.16 16.98
N ASN A 269 -3.55 -13.20 17.90
CA ASN A 269 -4.67 -13.19 18.84
C ASN A 269 -6.04 -13.06 18.13
N PHE A 270 -6.05 -12.51 16.91
CA PHE A 270 -7.23 -12.42 16.05
C PHE A 270 -7.61 -13.76 15.38
N MET A 271 -6.71 -14.76 15.40
CA MET A 271 -6.96 -16.08 14.82
C MET A 271 -7.53 -17.01 15.90
N PRO A 272 -8.78 -17.47 15.77
CA PRO A 272 -9.41 -18.29 16.79
C PRO A 272 -8.91 -19.75 16.80
N PHE A 273 -7.96 -20.13 15.93
CA PHE A 273 -7.41 -21.47 15.83
C PHE A 273 -5.91 -21.43 15.59
N ASP A 274 -5.22 -22.47 16.04
CA ASP A 274 -3.79 -22.65 15.75
C ASP A 274 -3.61 -23.11 14.30
N MET A 275 -3.13 -22.21 13.45
CA MET A 275 -2.81 -22.57 12.06
C MET A 275 -1.59 -23.48 12.00
N GLN A 276 -1.53 -24.30 10.97
CA GLN A 276 -0.38 -25.11 10.57
C GLN A 276 -0.02 -24.73 9.14
N PRO A 277 1.19 -25.07 8.64
CA PRO A 277 1.60 -24.78 7.28
C PRO A 277 0.51 -25.14 6.25
N SER A 278 -0.01 -24.11 5.60
CA SER A 278 -1.20 -24.14 4.76
C SER A 278 -0.88 -23.65 3.35
N GLN A 279 -1.77 -23.95 2.40
CA GLN A 279 -1.54 -23.63 0.99
C GLN A 279 -2.81 -23.04 0.38
N LEU A 280 -2.64 -21.95 -0.36
CA LEU A 280 -3.69 -21.31 -1.14
C LEU A 280 -3.20 -21.07 -2.56
N ALA A 281 -4.07 -21.30 -3.53
CA ALA A 281 -3.82 -21.06 -4.94
C ALA A 281 -4.99 -20.28 -5.54
N MET A 282 -4.68 -19.21 -6.26
CA MET A 282 -5.63 -18.45 -7.05
C MET A 282 -5.26 -18.59 -8.53
N ASN A 283 -6.23 -18.96 -9.35
CA ASN A 283 -6.08 -19.05 -10.80
C ASN A 283 -6.90 -17.94 -11.45
N PHE A 284 -6.28 -17.16 -12.33
CA PHE A 284 -6.88 -16.03 -13.03
C PHE A 284 -7.13 -16.41 -14.49
N ASN A 285 -8.33 -16.13 -14.99
CA ASN A 285 -8.72 -16.36 -16.37
C ASN A 285 -9.61 -15.22 -16.87
N GLY A 286 -8.99 -14.19 -17.43
CA GLY A 286 -9.68 -13.03 -17.97
C GLY A 286 -10.20 -12.12 -16.85
N THR A 287 -11.51 -11.97 -16.76
CA THR A 287 -12.19 -11.16 -15.74
C THR A 287 -12.70 -12.00 -14.55
N ARG A 288 -12.23 -13.25 -14.44
CA ARG A 288 -12.63 -14.19 -13.41
C ARG A 288 -11.43 -14.81 -12.74
N SER A 289 -11.61 -15.23 -11.49
CA SER A 289 -10.64 -16.07 -10.80
C SER A 289 -11.32 -17.17 -10.01
N THR A 290 -10.54 -18.19 -9.67
CA THR A 290 -10.92 -19.22 -8.71
C THR A 290 -9.88 -19.31 -7.60
N LEU A 291 -10.32 -19.53 -6.37
CA LEU A 291 -9.50 -19.80 -5.20
C LEU A 291 -9.68 -21.25 -4.78
N GLN A 292 -8.58 -21.95 -4.56
CA GLN A 292 -8.56 -23.23 -3.86
C GLN A 292 -7.51 -23.16 -2.76
N GLY A 293 -7.83 -23.71 -1.60
CA GLY A 293 -6.86 -23.73 -0.52
C GLY A 293 -7.25 -24.69 0.57
N THR A 294 -6.27 -24.94 1.41
CA THR A 294 -6.42 -25.81 2.56
C THR A 294 -5.73 -25.17 3.73
N VAL A 295 -6.51 -24.84 4.76
CA VAL A 295 -6.02 -24.34 6.03
C VAL A 295 -5.94 -25.54 6.98
N ASN A 296 -4.70 -25.92 7.26
CA ASN A 296 -4.39 -26.94 8.24
C ASN A 296 -4.42 -26.30 9.62
N THR A 297 -4.97 -27.01 10.60
CA THR A 297 -4.96 -26.60 11.99
C THR A 297 -4.42 -27.74 12.85
N ARG A 298 -4.11 -27.50 14.12
CA ARG A 298 -3.68 -28.57 15.04
C ARG A 298 -4.68 -29.73 15.11
N GLN A 299 -5.97 -29.44 14.97
CA GLN A 299 -7.03 -30.44 14.97
C GLN A 299 -8.06 -30.10 13.90
N GLY A 300 -8.13 -30.93 12.86
CA GLY A 300 -9.03 -30.72 11.73
C GLY A 300 -8.42 -29.83 10.65
N GLN A 301 -9.19 -29.64 9.58
CA GLN A 301 -8.77 -28.92 8.39
C GLN A 301 -9.97 -28.15 7.84
N ILE A 302 -9.69 -26.99 7.24
CA ILE A 302 -10.66 -26.19 6.51
C ILE A 302 -10.27 -26.19 5.03
N THR A 303 -11.16 -26.66 4.18
CA THR A 303 -11.06 -26.53 2.72
C THR A 303 -11.69 -25.22 2.31
N LEU A 304 -10.95 -24.44 1.52
CA LEU A 304 -11.41 -23.19 0.93
C LEU A 304 -11.61 -23.37 -0.57
N SER A 305 -12.79 -22.98 -1.05
CA SER A 305 -13.09 -22.95 -2.49
C SER A 305 -13.85 -21.68 -2.80
N GLY A 306 -13.39 -20.90 -3.77
CA GLY A 306 -14.02 -19.64 -4.11
C GLY A 306 -13.86 -19.25 -5.57
N ASN A 307 -14.56 -18.20 -5.94
CA ASN A 307 -14.54 -17.60 -7.26
C ASN A 307 -14.79 -16.10 -7.17
N ALA A 308 -14.22 -15.35 -8.10
CA ALA A 308 -14.51 -13.94 -8.28
C ALA A 308 -14.76 -13.62 -9.75
N ASP A 309 -15.61 -12.62 -10.00
CA ASP A 309 -15.94 -12.08 -11.31
C ASP A 309 -15.96 -10.55 -11.22
N TRP A 310 -15.08 -9.90 -11.98
CA TRP A 310 -15.00 -8.44 -12.12
C TRP A 310 -15.19 -8.02 -13.59
N THR A 311 -15.98 -8.78 -14.35
CA THR A 311 -16.34 -8.44 -15.74
C THR A 311 -16.95 -7.03 -15.82
N GLN A 312 -17.67 -6.62 -14.78
CA GLN A 312 -18.04 -5.23 -14.50
C GLN A 312 -17.25 -4.77 -13.28
N ILE A 313 -16.25 -3.90 -13.47
CA ILE A 313 -15.33 -3.49 -12.39
C ILE A 313 -16.06 -2.77 -11.24
N ASP A 314 -17.12 -2.03 -11.55
CA ASP A 314 -17.93 -1.30 -10.56
C ASP A 314 -18.99 -2.20 -9.89
N ASN A 315 -19.15 -3.45 -10.34
CA ASN A 315 -20.12 -4.41 -9.85
C ASN A 315 -19.49 -5.81 -9.78
N TRP A 316 -18.30 -5.87 -9.19
CA TRP A 316 -17.58 -7.12 -8.99
C TRP A 316 -18.29 -7.99 -7.95
N ARG A 317 -18.09 -9.30 -8.03
CA ARG A 317 -18.61 -10.27 -7.06
C ARG A 317 -17.52 -11.27 -6.71
N ALA A 318 -17.39 -11.59 -5.44
CA ALA A 318 -16.52 -12.65 -4.97
C ALA A 318 -17.27 -13.53 -3.97
N GLN A 319 -16.97 -14.82 -3.99
CA GLN A 319 -17.53 -15.81 -3.08
C GLN A 319 -16.41 -16.77 -2.64
N ILE A 320 -16.39 -17.10 -1.36
CA ILE A 320 -15.48 -18.08 -0.77
C ILE A 320 -16.31 -18.97 0.16
N ALA A 321 -16.35 -20.26 -0.13
CA ALA A 321 -16.85 -21.28 0.76
C ALA A 321 -15.71 -21.84 1.61
N ALA A 322 -15.98 -22.00 2.91
CA ALA A 322 -15.09 -22.60 3.88
C ALA A 322 -15.79 -23.78 4.53
N LYS A 323 -15.25 -24.98 4.30
CA LYS A 323 -15.79 -26.23 4.84
C LYS A 323 -14.76 -26.93 5.69
N GLY A 324 -15.09 -27.21 6.94
CA GLY A 324 -14.20 -27.87 7.88
C GLY A 324 -14.89 -28.92 8.73
N SER A 325 -14.08 -29.77 9.36
CA SER A 325 -14.57 -30.82 10.26
C SER A 325 -13.73 -30.86 11.54
N ARG A 326 -14.38 -30.68 12.68
CA ARG A 326 -13.79 -30.70 14.04
C ARG A 326 -12.57 -29.80 14.21
N VAL A 327 -12.61 -28.61 13.62
CA VAL A 327 -11.61 -27.55 13.79
C VAL A 327 -11.65 -27.07 15.23
N ARG A 328 -10.54 -27.18 15.96
CA ARG A 328 -10.48 -26.67 17.32
C ARG A 328 -10.28 -25.15 17.31
N ILE A 329 -11.26 -24.46 17.87
CA ILE A 329 -11.22 -23.03 18.16
C ILE A 329 -10.92 -22.83 19.64
N THR A 330 -10.00 -21.92 19.94
CA THR A 330 -9.72 -21.45 21.29
C THR A 330 -9.92 -19.95 21.34
N VAL A 331 -10.78 -19.48 22.25
CA VAL A 331 -10.95 -18.07 22.57
C VAL A 331 -10.49 -17.90 24.02
N PRO A 332 -9.23 -17.51 24.25
CA PRO A 332 -8.71 -17.33 25.60
C PRO A 332 -9.49 -16.25 26.36
N PRO A 333 -9.64 -16.38 27.70
CA PRO A 333 -9.19 -17.50 28.54
C PRO A 333 -10.22 -18.63 28.71
N MET A 334 -11.45 -18.48 28.21
CA MET A 334 -12.60 -19.23 28.73
C MET A 334 -13.10 -20.36 27.82
N VAL A 335 -12.93 -20.27 26.50
CA VAL A 335 -13.72 -21.08 25.56
C VAL A 335 -12.82 -21.95 24.68
N ARG A 336 -13.12 -23.25 24.62
CA ARG A 336 -12.60 -24.19 23.61
C ARG A 336 -13.77 -24.90 22.93
N LEU A 337 -13.82 -24.84 21.61
CA LEU A 337 -14.88 -25.41 20.79
C LEU A 337 -14.27 -26.28 19.70
N ASP A 338 -14.89 -27.42 19.41
CA ASP A 338 -14.64 -28.10 18.15
C ASP A 338 -15.79 -27.74 17.22
N VAL A 339 -15.45 -27.10 16.10
CA VAL A 339 -16.45 -26.61 15.15
C VAL A 339 -16.30 -27.30 13.80
N SER A 340 -17.41 -27.51 13.12
CA SER A 340 -17.45 -27.99 11.74
C SER A 340 -18.20 -26.95 10.91
N PRO A 341 -17.50 -25.94 10.36
CA PRO A 341 -18.12 -24.90 9.56
C PRO A 341 -18.47 -25.43 8.17
N ASP A 342 -19.62 -25.04 7.67
CA ASP A 342 -20.00 -25.06 6.26
C ASP A 342 -20.59 -23.67 5.96
N VAL A 343 -19.69 -22.72 5.67
CA VAL A 343 -20.02 -21.31 5.55
C VAL A 343 -19.56 -20.77 4.22
N VAL A 344 -20.27 -19.76 3.73
CA VAL A 344 -20.06 -19.11 2.45
C VAL A 344 -20.03 -17.61 2.70
N PHE A 345 -18.87 -17.01 2.45
CA PHE A 345 -18.69 -15.58 2.45
C PHE A 345 -18.90 -15.05 1.04
N THR A 346 -19.70 -14.00 0.91
CA THR A 346 -19.95 -13.29 -0.35
C THR A 346 -19.61 -11.82 -0.18
N ALA A 347 -18.96 -11.25 -1.19
CA ALA A 347 -18.49 -9.88 -1.21
C ALA A 347 -18.86 -9.20 -2.52
N THR A 348 -19.36 -7.98 -2.41
CA THR A 348 -19.69 -7.06 -3.50
C THR A 348 -19.28 -5.64 -3.08
N PRO A 349 -19.24 -4.64 -3.99
CA PRO A 349 -18.91 -3.26 -3.64
C PRO A 349 -19.73 -2.67 -2.47
N SER A 350 -20.96 -3.10 -2.26
CA SER A 350 -21.90 -2.53 -1.29
C SER A 350 -22.25 -3.45 -0.12
N LEU A 351 -21.89 -4.73 -0.18
CA LEU A 351 -22.35 -5.73 0.79
C LEU A 351 -21.31 -6.83 1.00
N PHE A 352 -21.07 -7.13 2.27
CA PHE A 352 -20.42 -8.34 2.74
C PHE A 352 -21.45 -9.18 3.48
N ASN A 353 -21.55 -10.46 3.12
CA ASN A 353 -22.53 -11.36 3.72
C ASN A 353 -21.90 -12.73 3.99
N LEU A 354 -22.16 -13.28 5.17
CA LEU A 354 -21.65 -14.57 5.62
C LEU A 354 -22.82 -15.47 5.99
N ASP A 355 -23.10 -16.45 5.14
CA ASP A 355 -24.18 -17.41 5.32
C ASP A 355 -23.63 -18.80 5.60
N GLY A 356 -24.45 -19.64 6.25
CA GLY A 356 -24.16 -21.06 6.40
C GLY A 356 -24.43 -21.57 7.80
N LYS A 357 -23.78 -22.68 8.14
CA LYS A 357 -23.98 -23.38 9.41
C LYS A 357 -22.64 -23.69 10.05
N VAL A 358 -22.56 -23.53 11.36
CA VAL A 358 -21.42 -23.97 12.15
C VAL A 358 -21.91 -24.98 13.17
N ASP A 359 -21.58 -26.25 12.97
CA ASP A 359 -21.88 -27.29 13.95
C ASP A 359 -20.84 -27.29 15.05
N VAL A 360 -21.27 -27.42 16.31
CA VAL A 360 -20.39 -27.49 17.48
C VAL A 360 -20.59 -28.83 18.20
N PRO A 361 -19.91 -29.91 17.78
CA PRO A 361 -20.05 -31.22 18.41
C PRO A 361 -19.50 -31.28 19.84
N TRP A 362 -18.55 -30.41 20.16
CA TRP A 362 -17.92 -30.35 21.47
C TRP A 362 -17.60 -28.91 21.86
N ALA A 363 -17.86 -28.59 23.13
CA ALA A 363 -17.55 -27.31 23.73
C ALA A 363 -17.12 -27.51 25.18
N ARG A 364 -16.13 -26.74 25.61
CA ARG A 364 -15.76 -26.56 27.02
C ARG A 364 -15.63 -25.07 27.29
N ILE A 365 -16.49 -24.59 28.19
CA ILE A 365 -16.50 -23.21 28.65
C ILE A 365 -16.11 -23.24 30.13
N VAL A 366 -15.02 -22.56 30.48
CA VAL A 366 -14.57 -22.38 31.85
C VAL A 366 -15.03 -21.00 32.29
N VAL A 367 -15.99 -20.95 33.20
CA VAL A 367 -16.49 -19.72 33.81
C VAL A 367 -15.73 -19.53 35.13
N ASN A 368 -14.87 -18.51 35.21
CA ASN A 368 -14.06 -18.27 36.41
C ASN A 368 -14.84 -17.53 37.50
N GLU A 369 -15.82 -16.69 37.14
CA GLU A 369 -16.69 -16.01 38.10
C GLU A 369 -18.14 -16.08 37.60
N VAL A 370 -19.02 -16.57 38.47
CA VAL A 370 -20.46 -16.46 38.28
C VAL A 370 -20.81 -14.99 38.50
N PRO A 371 -21.48 -14.29 37.56
CA PRO A 371 -21.90 -12.91 37.80
C PRO A 371 -22.73 -12.84 39.10
N GLU A 372 -22.68 -11.71 39.82
CA GLU A 372 -23.47 -11.44 41.04
C GLU A 372 -24.99 -11.60 40.86
N SER A 373 -25.46 -11.94 39.66
CA SER A 373 -26.84 -12.36 39.36
C SER A 373 -27.15 -13.82 39.72
N ALA A 374 -26.19 -14.60 40.22
CA ALA A 374 -26.51 -15.72 41.09
C ALA A 374 -27.11 -15.14 42.37
N VAL A 375 -28.44 -15.03 42.37
CA VAL A 375 -29.28 -14.48 43.44
C VAL A 375 -28.68 -14.84 44.80
N GLY A 376 -28.04 -13.87 45.44
CA GLY A 376 -27.67 -13.98 46.84
C GLY A 376 -28.96 -14.23 47.62
N VAL A 377 -28.92 -15.23 48.50
CA VAL A 377 -30.02 -15.49 49.44
C VAL A 377 -30.45 -14.19 50.11
N SER A 378 -31.75 -13.87 50.04
CA SER A 378 -32.32 -12.65 50.62
C SER A 378 -31.94 -12.53 52.09
N SER A 379 -31.77 -11.31 52.60
CA SER A 379 -31.52 -10.99 54.01
C SER A 379 -32.60 -11.49 54.99
N ASP A 380 -33.67 -12.06 54.45
CA ASP A 380 -34.88 -12.45 55.15
C ASP A 380 -34.96 -13.98 55.34
N GLU A 381 -33.93 -14.72 54.90
CA GLU A 381 -33.87 -16.17 55.05
C GLU A 381 -33.44 -16.55 56.48
N VAL A 382 -34.41 -17.05 57.26
CA VAL A 382 -34.16 -17.60 58.60
C VAL A 382 -34.21 -19.11 58.50
N MET A 383 -33.06 -19.77 58.62
CA MET A 383 -33.02 -21.22 58.78
C MET A 383 -33.58 -21.59 60.14
N LEU A 384 -34.52 -22.54 60.16
CA LEU A 384 -35.17 -23.03 61.37
C LEU A 384 -34.73 -24.46 61.66
N ASP A 385 -34.57 -24.80 62.93
CA ASP A 385 -34.39 -26.19 63.32
C ASP A 385 -35.72 -26.97 63.22
N LYS A 386 -35.67 -28.27 63.54
CA LYS A 386 -36.84 -29.17 63.49
C LYS A 386 -37.97 -28.76 64.45
N ASN A 387 -37.72 -27.80 65.35
CA ASN A 387 -38.66 -27.25 66.31
C ASN A 387 -39.03 -25.79 66.00
N LEU A 388 -38.78 -25.33 64.77
CA LEU A 388 -39.14 -24.01 64.24
C LEU A 388 -38.45 -22.83 64.95
N LYS A 389 -37.22 -23.01 65.46
CA LYS A 389 -36.43 -21.91 66.04
C LYS A 389 -35.29 -21.43 65.12
N PRO A 390 -35.04 -20.10 65.01
CA PRO A 390 -33.95 -19.54 64.21
C PRO A 390 -32.56 -20.03 64.62
N ILE A 391 -31.78 -20.55 63.67
CA ILE A 391 -30.35 -20.89 63.86
C ILE A 391 -29.50 -19.72 63.31
N LYS A 392 -28.61 -19.15 64.13
CA LYS A 392 -27.66 -18.11 63.67
C LYS A 392 -26.65 -18.73 62.71
N GLN A 393 -26.60 -18.25 61.47
CA GLN A 393 -25.52 -18.60 60.54
C GLN A 393 -24.20 -18.00 61.05
N GLN A 394 -23.19 -18.86 61.18
CA GLN A 394 -21.83 -18.46 61.47
C GLN A 394 -21.17 -18.13 60.13
N SER A 395 -20.77 -16.87 59.94
CA SER A 395 -20.08 -16.42 58.72
C SER A 395 -18.83 -17.27 58.50
N ALA A 396 -18.82 -18.07 57.43
CA ALA A 396 -17.66 -18.87 57.06
C ALA A 396 -16.67 -18.03 56.25
N SER A 397 -15.52 -17.78 56.87
CA SER A 397 -14.27 -17.32 56.28
C SER A 397 -13.72 -18.31 55.25
N HIS A 398 -13.18 -17.80 54.13
CA HIS A 398 -12.21 -18.50 53.26
C HIS A 398 -10.99 -18.98 54.08
N PRO A 399 -10.32 -20.12 53.77
CA PRO A 399 -9.54 -20.29 52.53
C PRO A 399 -9.38 -21.74 51.95
N ASP A 400 -8.71 -21.78 50.78
CA ASP A 400 -8.20 -22.87 49.93
C ASP A 400 -7.92 -24.28 50.51
N GLN A 401 -8.28 -25.34 49.77
CA GLN A 401 -7.38 -26.31 49.08
C GLN A 401 -8.06 -27.66 48.71
N GLN A 402 -7.75 -28.14 47.49
CA GLN A 402 -7.69 -29.53 47.00
C GLN A 402 -8.97 -30.30 46.50
N GLN A 403 -8.91 -30.59 45.18
CA GLN A 403 -9.52 -31.60 44.27
C GLN A 403 -10.06 -32.95 44.84
N PRO A 404 -10.69 -33.81 43.98
CA PRO A 404 -11.62 -33.58 42.86
C PRO A 404 -12.85 -34.53 42.93
N ASP A 405 -13.97 -34.22 42.28
CA ASP A 405 -14.92 -35.30 41.93
C ASP A 405 -15.66 -35.09 40.60
N HIS A 406 -15.83 -36.20 39.92
CA HIS A 406 -16.33 -36.37 38.57
C HIS A 406 -17.85 -36.18 38.49
N SER A 407 -18.33 -35.32 37.59
CA SER A 407 -19.69 -35.47 37.04
C SER A 407 -19.81 -34.88 35.63
N ARG A 408 -20.03 -35.75 34.64
CA ARG A 408 -20.44 -35.39 33.28
C ARG A 408 -21.86 -34.81 33.31
N ARG A 409 -22.07 -33.67 32.66
CA ARG A 409 -23.36 -33.32 32.06
C ARG A 409 -23.16 -32.93 30.60
N GLN A 410 -23.78 -33.70 29.70
CA GLN A 410 -24.01 -33.30 28.32
C GLN A 410 -25.25 -32.42 28.31
N GLN A 411 -25.13 -31.20 27.78
CA GLN A 411 -26.27 -30.43 27.29
C GLN A 411 -26.08 -30.22 25.80
N ARG A 412 -27.03 -30.74 25.01
CA ARG A 412 -27.21 -30.34 23.62
C ARG A 412 -28.02 -29.05 23.63
N SER A 413 -27.49 -27.97 23.06
CA SER A 413 -28.28 -26.82 22.65
C SER A 413 -28.16 -26.65 21.14
N SER A 414 -29.32 -26.56 20.49
CA SER A 414 -29.47 -26.17 19.10
C SER A 414 -29.83 -24.68 19.09
N GLY A 415 -28.87 -23.82 18.77
CA GLY A 415 -29.07 -22.37 18.61
C GLY A 415 -29.20 -22.00 17.14
N SER A 416 -30.35 -21.44 16.76
CA SER A 416 -30.58 -20.77 15.48
C SER A 416 -30.19 -19.29 15.63
N LEU A 417 -29.17 -18.84 14.93
CA LEU A 417 -28.81 -17.42 14.86
C LEU A 417 -29.64 -16.75 13.74
N ARG A 418 -30.41 -15.72 14.10
CA ARG A 418 -30.99 -14.76 13.14
C ARG A 418 -30.02 -13.59 12.94
N PRO A 419 -29.98 -12.98 11.75
CA PRO A 419 -29.04 -11.90 11.45
C PRO A 419 -29.48 -10.59 12.12
N GLU A 420 -28.56 -9.97 12.85
CA GLU A 420 -28.66 -8.56 13.24
C GLU A 420 -28.16 -7.69 12.09
N SER A 421 -29.05 -6.86 11.58
CA SER A 421 -28.75 -5.74 10.68
C SER A 421 -28.00 -4.66 11.47
N ALA A 422 -26.73 -4.45 11.16
CA ALA A 422 -26.01 -3.26 11.61
C ALA A 422 -26.33 -2.07 10.68
N SER A 423 -27.15 -1.14 11.19
CA SER A 423 -27.36 0.20 10.63
C SER A 423 -26.54 1.20 11.46
N ASP A 424 -25.75 2.01 10.75
CA ASP A 424 -25.12 3.31 11.11
C ASP A 424 -24.09 3.32 12.26
N ARG A 425 -22.88 3.85 12.06
CA ARG A 425 -22.51 5.21 11.59
C ARG A 425 -21.11 5.26 10.99
#